data_AF-A0AAD7WLV6-F1
#
_entry.id   AF-A0AAD7WLV6-F1
#
_cell.length_a   1.000
_cell.length_b   1.000
_cell.length_c   1.000
_cell.angle_alpha   90.00
_cell.angle_beta   90.00
_cell.angle_gamma   90.00
#
_symmetry.space_group_name_H-M   'P 1'
#
loop_
_entity.id
_entity.type
_entity.pdbx_description
1 polymer ?
#
loop_
_entity_poly.entity_id
_entity_poly.type
_entity_poly.pdbx_seq_one_letter_code
_entity_poly.pdbx_strand_id
1 'polypeptide(L)'
;MKKDSYLLPCINDALDYITGSSWFSSLNLRSGYWQVELAPDVQPKTAFTIGQGLWHFRVMPFRLCNAPATFKRLMERVLAHVPQQHCIVYLDDLLVHASDFEGALCNLQEVFAAIRQAGLRLNPKKCQLFRRETTFLGHVVSAGGVSTDPAKITAVRDWLLPTNVNDLRSFLGLASYYRWYVQDFSTIASVLHHCLQCTKHVATFKLLPDSIRLLVAPHRACSLQYCFE
;
A
#
# COMPACT_ATOMS: atom_id res chain seq x y z
N MET A 1 23.13 12.15 -5.37
CA MET A 1 21.80 12.78 -5.23
C MET A 1 21.38 12.64 -3.77
N LYS A 2 21.03 13.74 -3.08
CA LYS A 2 20.62 13.67 -1.66
C LYS A 2 19.27 12.97 -1.56
N LYS A 3 19.17 11.94 -0.71
CA LYS A 3 17.93 11.20 -0.47
C LYS A 3 16.93 12.12 0.23
N ASP A 4 15.72 12.16 -0.28
CA ASP A 4 14.60 12.90 0.31
C ASP A 4 13.79 11.95 1.20
N SER A 5 13.86 12.16 2.51
CA SER A 5 13.17 11.34 3.51
C SER A 5 11.77 11.86 3.79
N TYR A 6 11.02 12.22 2.75
CA TYR A 6 9.62 12.62 2.91
C TYR A 6 8.81 11.44 3.42
N LEU A 7 8.11 11.65 4.55
CA LEU A 7 7.36 10.59 5.21
C LEU A 7 6.23 10.13 4.29
N LEU A 8 6.10 8.83 4.07
CA LEU A 8 4.90 8.25 3.45
C LEU A 8 3.82 8.07 4.53
N PRO A 9 2.53 8.17 4.18
CA PRO A 9 1.46 7.96 5.14
C PRO A 9 1.59 6.53 5.68
N CYS A 10 1.32 6.34 6.97
CA CYS A 10 1.12 5.01 7.49
C CYS A 10 -0.14 4.43 6.83
N ILE A 11 -0.05 3.21 6.30
CA ILE A 11 -1.17 2.55 5.63
C ILE A 11 -2.36 2.42 6.60
N ASN A 12 -2.09 2.12 7.87
CA ASN A 12 -3.14 1.93 8.87
C ASN A 12 -3.90 3.23 9.16
N ASP A 13 -3.20 4.34 9.40
CA ASP A 13 -3.83 5.65 9.64
C ASP A 13 -4.72 6.05 8.45
N ALA A 14 -4.30 5.70 7.24
CA ALA A 14 -5.09 5.91 6.03
C ALA A 14 -6.34 5.01 5.98
N LEU A 15 -6.24 3.77 6.43
CA LEU A 15 -7.35 2.82 6.48
C LEU A 15 -8.39 3.15 7.56
N ASP A 16 -7.99 3.77 8.68
CA ASP A 16 -8.89 4.14 9.78
C ASP A 16 -10.00 5.10 9.32
N TYR A 17 -9.69 6.03 8.41
CA TYR A 17 -10.66 6.95 7.80
C TYR A 17 -11.76 6.26 7.00
N ILE A 18 -11.54 5.01 6.58
CA ILE A 18 -12.50 4.27 5.77
C ILE A 18 -13.65 3.70 6.62
N THR A 19 -13.42 3.54 7.92
CA THR A 19 -14.39 2.92 8.84
C THR A 19 -15.73 3.64 8.77
N GLY A 20 -16.82 2.88 8.59
CA GLY A 20 -18.18 3.42 8.44
C GLY A 20 -18.58 3.77 7.00
N SER A 21 -17.67 3.68 6.04
CA SER A 21 -17.99 3.83 4.62
C SER A 21 -18.56 2.55 4.03
N SER A 22 -19.44 2.67 3.04
CA SER A 22 -20.06 1.53 2.36
C SER A 22 -20.00 1.60 0.83
N TRP A 23 -19.54 2.72 0.28
CA TRP A 23 -19.38 2.94 -1.15
C TRP A 23 -17.95 3.38 -1.43
N PHE A 24 -17.33 2.74 -2.41
CA PHE A 24 -15.91 2.88 -2.70
C PHE A 24 -15.68 3.07 -4.20
N SER A 25 -14.83 4.03 -4.55
CA SER A 25 -14.31 4.21 -5.90
C SER A 25 -12.79 4.24 -5.86
N SER A 26 -12.16 3.19 -6.38
CA SER A 26 -10.71 3.09 -6.52
C SER A 26 -10.29 3.72 -7.84
N LEU A 27 -9.43 4.74 -7.77
CA LEU A 27 -8.94 5.49 -8.92
C LEU A 27 -7.45 5.25 -9.08
N ASN A 28 -7.03 5.00 -10.32
CA ASN A 28 -5.63 4.76 -10.66
C ASN A 28 -5.15 5.74 -11.72
N LEU A 29 -4.03 6.41 -11.48
CA LEU A 29 -3.43 7.36 -12.41
C LEU A 29 -2.77 6.63 -13.58
N ARG A 30 -2.91 7.19 -14.80
CA ARG A 30 -2.32 6.63 -16.01
C ARG A 30 -0.83 6.93 -16.05
N SER A 31 0.01 5.93 -15.74
CA SER A 31 1.47 6.11 -15.73
C SER A 31 1.88 7.31 -14.84
N GLY A 32 1.44 7.33 -13.58
CA GLY A 32 1.52 8.47 -12.65
C GLY A 32 2.81 9.29 -12.77
N TYR A 33 3.97 8.67 -12.56
CA TYR A 33 5.27 9.36 -12.65
C TYR A 33 5.54 10.04 -14.01
N TRP A 34 5.11 9.45 -15.12
CA TRP A 34 5.32 10.01 -16.46
C TRP A 34 4.49 11.28 -16.72
N GLN A 35 3.55 11.62 -15.84
CA GLN A 35 2.78 12.85 -15.91
C GLN A 35 3.47 14.02 -15.18
N VAL A 36 4.55 13.76 -14.45
CA VAL A 36 5.27 14.76 -13.66
C VAL A 36 6.50 15.23 -14.43
N GLU A 37 6.54 16.51 -14.77
CA GLU A 37 7.70 17.11 -15.45
C GLU A 37 8.90 17.22 -14.52
N LEU A 38 10.09 16.96 -15.07
CA LEU A 38 11.36 17.18 -14.38
C LEU A 38 11.81 18.62 -14.57
N ALA A 39 12.28 19.24 -13.48
CA ALA A 39 12.91 20.55 -13.54
C ALA A 39 14.09 20.53 -14.55
N PRO A 40 14.24 21.58 -15.39
CA PRO A 40 15.23 21.60 -16.47
C PRO A 40 16.67 21.31 -16.02
N ASP A 41 17.06 21.70 -14.81
CA ASP A 41 18.37 21.48 -14.21
C ASP A 41 18.61 20.03 -13.74
N VAL A 42 17.53 19.26 -13.55
CA VAL A 42 17.56 17.85 -13.16
C VAL A 42 17.55 16.93 -14.37
N GLN A 43 16.98 17.35 -15.49
CA GLN A 43 16.85 16.53 -16.70
C GLN A 43 18.18 15.87 -17.12
N PRO A 44 19.32 16.58 -17.24
CA PRO A 44 20.59 15.97 -17.64
C PRO A 44 21.11 14.87 -16.68
N LYS A 45 20.68 14.88 -15.41
CA LYS A 45 21.04 13.85 -14.42
C LYS A 45 20.31 12.53 -14.65
N THR A 46 19.29 12.54 -15.50
CA THR A 46 18.52 11.36 -15.92
C THR A 46 18.98 10.82 -17.26
N ALA A 47 20.19 11.19 -17.70
CA ALA A 47 20.69 10.81 -19.00
C ALA A 47 20.92 9.30 -19.13
N PHE A 48 20.65 8.78 -20.32
CA PHE A 48 20.86 7.40 -20.72
C PHE A 48 21.27 7.34 -22.19
N THR A 49 21.92 6.26 -22.59
CA THR A 49 22.43 6.09 -23.95
C THR A 49 21.57 5.10 -24.73
N ILE A 50 21.21 5.44 -25.96
CA ILE A 50 20.65 4.49 -26.94
C ILE A 50 21.48 4.59 -28.22
N GLY A 51 22.11 3.49 -28.62
CA GLY A 51 23.02 3.47 -29.75
C GLY A 51 24.19 4.43 -29.54
N GLN A 52 24.34 5.40 -30.44
CA GLN A 52 25.37 6.45 -30.38
C GLN A 52 24.86 7.78 -29.79
N GLY A 53 23.60 7.86 -29.35
CA GLY A 53 22.99 9.09 -28.84
C GLY A 53 22.88 9.12 -27.31
N LEU A 54 23.12 10.30 -26.72
CA LEU A 54 22.82 10.60 -25.32
C LEU A 54 21.44 11.27 -25.22
N TRP A 55 20.56 10.67 -24.45
CA TRP A 55 19.20 11.12 -24.23
C TRP A 55 19.00 11.40 -22.75
N HIS A 56 17.99 12.17 -22.39
CA HIS A 56 17.57 12.35 -21.01
C HIS A 56 16.05 12.42 -20.92
N PHE A 57 15.51 12.12 -19.75
CA PHE A 57 14.07 12.21 -19.54
C PHE A 57 13.64 13.67 -19.33
N ARG A 58 12.43 14.00 -19.82
CA ARG A 58 11.75 15.29 -19.56
C ARG A 58 10.71 15.19 -18.46
N VAL A 59 10.17 13.99 -18.26
CA VAL A 59 9.22 13.63 -17.22
C VAL A 59 9.85 12.63 -16.28
N MET A 60 9.30 12.44 -15.09
CA MET A 60 9.89 11.62 -14.04
C MET A 60 9.88 10.14 -14.43
N PRO A 61 11.03 9.52 -14.76
CA PRO A 61 11.07 8.10 -15.09
C PRO A 61 10.92 7.27 -13.81
N PHE A 62 10.56 6.00 -14.00
CA PHE A 62 10.61 5.01 -12.92
C PHE A 62 12.03 4.90 -12.34
N ARG A 63 12.11 4.45 -11.08
CA ARG A 63 13.36 4.16 -10.35
C ARG A 63 14.18 5.37 -9.91
N LEU A 64 13.71 6.61 -10.11
CA LEU A 64 14.33 7.74 -9.40
C LEU A 64 14.10 7.61 -7.89
N CYS A 65 15.17 7.74 -7.11
CA CYS A 65 15.12 7.51 -5.67
C CYS A 65 14.15 8.44 -4.92
N ASN A 66 13.93 9.66 -5.42
CA ASN A 66 13.03 10.63 -4.83
C ASN A 66 11.66 10.72 -5.55
N ALA A 67 11.37 9.85 -6.53
CA ALA A 67 10.09 9.88 -7.25
C ALA A 67 8.86 9.72 -6.33
N PRO A 68 8.85 8.76 -5.37
CA PRO A 68 7.71 8.61 -4.46
C PRO A 68 7.47 9.85 -3.58
N ALA A 69 8.55 10.46 -3.09
CA ALA A 69 8.47 11.67 -2.26
C ALA A 69 7.90 12.86 -3.04
N THR A 70 8.37 13.07 -4.27
CA THR A 70 7.84 14.11 -5.17
C THR A 70 6.38 13.86 -5.51
N PHE A 71 6.03 12.62 -5.82
CA PHE A 71 4.65 12.29 -6.18
C PHE A 71 3.68 12.45 -5.02
N LYS A 72 4.09 12.06 -3.81
CA LYS A 72 3.28 12.28 -2.61
C LYS A 72 2.97 13.77 -2.41
N ARG A 73 3.98 14.65 -2.46
CA ARG A 73 3.78 16.10 -2.35
C ARG A 73 2.89 16.67 -3.44
N LEU A 74 3.01 16.14 -4.66
CA LEU A 74 2.10 16.52 -5.76
C LEU A 74 0.67 16.19 -5.37
N MET A 75 0.38 14.95 -4.97
CA MET A 75 -0.97 14.53 -4.63
C MET A 75 -1.55 15.29 -3.43
N GLU A 76 -0.75 15.57 -2.40
CA GLU A 76 -1.16 16.41 -1.27
C GLU A 76 -1.55 17.82 -1.69
N ARG A 77 -0.87 18.40 -2.70
CA ARG A 77 -1.22 19.70 -3.26
C ARG A 77 -2.49 19.64 -4.12
N VAL A 78 -2.61 18.61 -4.95
CA VAL A 78 -3.78 18.42 -5.83
C VAL A 78 -5.05 18.29 -5.00
N LEU A 79 -4.99 17.53 -3.90
CA LEU A 79 -6.13 17.24 -3.04
C LEU A 79 -6.14 18.07 -1.75
N ALA A 80 -5.41 19.19 -1.69
CA ALA A 80 -5.29 20.00 -0.48
C ALA A 80 -6.64 20.51 0.05
N HIS A 81 -7.65 20.62 -0.83
CA HIS A 81 -9.00 21.06 -0.50
C HIS A 81 -9.98 19.89 -0.29
N VAL A 82 -9.57 18.65 -0.58
CA VAL A 82 -10.40 17.46 -0.43
C VAL A 82 -10.13 16.85 0.95
N PRO A 83 -11.15 16.72 1.83
CA PRO A 83 -10.99 16.07 3.12
C PRO A 83 -10.53 14.62 3.00
N GLN A 84 -9.70 14.15 3.95
CA GLN A 84 -9.27 12.74 4.00
C GLN A 84 -10.44 11.77 4.22
N GLN A 85 -11.54 12.25 4.81
CA GLN A 85 -12.80 11.51 4.95
C GLN A 85 -13.53 11.28 3.61
N HIS A 86 -13.18 12.03 2.57
CA HIS A 86 -13.76 11.89 1.23
C HIS A 86 -12.85 11.04 0.33
N CYS A 87 -11.54 11.23 0.45
CA CYS A 87 -10.56 10.55 -0.37
C CYS A 87 -9.24 10.30 0.37
N ILE A 88 -8.79 9.05 0.32
CA ILE A 88 -7.49 8.62 0.81
C ILE A 88 -6.55 8.46 -0.37
N VAL A 89 -5.32 8.93 -0.21
CA VAL A 89 -4.27 8.79 -1.22
C VAL A 89 -3.04 8.13 -0.67
N TYR A 90 -2.55 7.16 -1.41
CA TYR A 90 -1.28 6.52 -1.18
C TYR A 90 -0.51 6.42 -2.50
N LEU A 91 0.44 7.33 -2.69
CA LEU A 91 1.17 7.49 -3.95
C LEU A 91 0.22 7.62 -5.15
N ASP A 92 0.20 6.62 -6.04
CA ASP A 92 -0.56 6.63 -7.30
C ASP A 92 -1.99 6.09 -7.17
N ASP A 93 -2.33 5.51 -6.01
CA ASP A 93 -3.62 4.89 -5.74
C ASP A 93 -4.49 5.82 -4.86
N LEU A 94 -5.69 6.13 -5.36
CA LEU A 94 -6.67 6.93 -4.64
C LEU A 94 -7.91 6.10 -4.36
N LEU A 95 -8.46 6.24 -3.15
CA LEU A 95 -9.72 5.63 -2.76
C LEU A 95 -10.68 6.73 -2.34
N VAL A 96 -11.72 6.93 -3.12
CA VAL A 96 -12.84 7.80 -2.76
C VAL A 96 -13.89 6.95 -2.06
N HIS A 97 -14.42 7.42 -0.93
CA HIS A 97 -15.38 6.66 -0.15
C HIS A 97 -16.44 7.53 0.51
N ALA A 98 -17.57 6.91 0.86
CA ALA A 98 -18.63 7.51 1.67
C ALA A 98 -19.54 6.42 2.29
N SER A 99 -20.37 6.83 3.26
CA SER A 99 -21.41 6.00 3.89
C SER A 99 -22.55 5.63 2.94
N ASP A 100 -22.96 6.57 2.08
CA ASP A 100 -24.08 6.44 1.15
C ASP A 100 -23.68 6.82 -0.29
N PHE A 101 -24.57 6.54 -1.24
CA PHE A 101 -24.27 6.68 -2.66
C PHE A 101 -24.16 8.15 -3.10
N GLU A 102 -25.03 9.02 -2.56
CA GLU A 102 -25.04 10.44 -2.91
C GLU A 102 -23.77 11.13 -2.40
N GLY A 103 -23.36 10.83 -1.17
CA GLY A 103 -22.07 11.27 -0.64
C GLY A 103 -20.91 10.76 -1.48
N ALA A 104 -20.93 9.49 -1.89
CA ALA A 104 -19.87 8.93 -2.73
C ALA A 104 -19.79 9.62 -4.10
N LEU A 105 -20.94 9.97 -4.68
CA LEU A 105 -21.02 10.69 -5.96
C LEU A 105 -20.45 12.11 -5.82
N CYS A 106 -20.85 12.85 -4.78
CA CYS A 106 -20.34 14.19 -4.48
C CYS A 106 -18.82 14.18 -4.26
N ASN A 107 -18.33 13.27 -3.42
CA ASN A 107 -16.90 13.13 -3.13
C ASN A 107 -16.11 12.80 -4.41
N LEU A 108 -16.67 11.93 -5.27
CA LEU A 108 -16.02 11.56 -6.53
C LEU A 108 -15.95 12.74 -7.52
N GLN A 109 -17.01 13.55 -7.59
CA GLN A 109 -17.03 14.76 -8.42
C GLN A 109 -15.97 15.77 -7.97
N GLU A 110 -15.84 15.99 -6.66
CA GLU A 110 -14.82 16.86 -6.07
C GLU A 110 -13.40 16.38 -6.44
N VAL A 111 -13.12 15.09 -6.23
CA VAL A 111 -11.82 14.49 -6.58
C VAL A 111 -11.53 14.57 -8.07
N PHE A 112 -12.52 14.33 -8.93
CA PHE A 112 -12.35 14.48 -10.38
C PHE A 112 -12.09 15.91 -10.80
N ALA A 113 -12.70 16.91 -10.14
CA ALA A 113 -12.42 18.32 -10.40
C ALA A 113 -10.97 18.66 -10.03
N ALA A 114 -10.50 18.23 -8.86
CA ALA A 114 -9.13 18.43 -8.39
C ALA A 114 -8.09 17.82 -9.35
N ILE A 115 -8.28 16.56 -9.73
CA ILE A 115 -7.39 15.85 -10.68
C ILE A 115 -7.37 16.56 -12.03
N ARG A 116 -8.53 16.99 -12.53
CA ARG A 116 -8.65 17.69 -13.81
C ARG A 116 -7.94 19.04 -13.78
N GLN A 117 -8.09 19.80 -12.70
CA GLN A 117 -7.42 21.10 -12.53
C GLN A 117 -5.90 20.96 -12.50
N ALA A 118 -5.40 19.86 -11.93
CA ALA A 118 -3.98 19.53 -11.93
C ALA A 118 -3.44 19.02 -13.28
N GLY A 119 -4.30 18.81 -14.28
CA GLY A 119 -3.92 18.24 -15.57
C GLY A 119 -3.56 16.74 -15.53
N LEU A 120 -3.86 16.07 -14.42
CA LEU A 120 -3.59 14.65 -14.23
C LEU A 120 -4.65 13.79 -14.95
N ARG A 121 -4.22 12.61 -15.40
CA ARG A 121 -5.03 11.67 -16.18
C ARG A 121 -5.17 10.36 -15.42
N LEU A 122 -6.41 9.91 -15.28
CA LEU A 122 -6.76 8.59 -14.78
C LEU A 122 -6.65 7.52 -15.87
N ASN A 123 -6.52 6.26 -15.46
CA ASN A 123 -6.62 5.09 -16.31
C ASN A 123 -8.00 4.44 -16.16
N PRO A 124 -8.97 4.69 -17.06
CA PRO A 124 -10.34 4.20 -16.91
C PRO A 124 -10.43 2.68 -16.79
N LYS A 125 -9.53 1.93 -17.44
CA LYS A 125 -9.53 0.45 -17.41
C LYS A 125 -9.17 -0.12 -16.04
N LYS A 126 -8.45 0.65 -15.21
CA LYS A 126 -8.03 0.24 -13.87
C LYS A 126 -8.88 0.86 -12.77
N CYS A 127 -9.66 1.90 -13.08
CA CYS A 127 -10.55 2.52 -12.12
C CYS A 127 -11.77 1.62 -11.86
N GLN A 128 -12.18 1.54 -10.61
CA GLN A 128 -13.40 0.86 -10.19
C GLN A 128 -14.28 1.90 -9.48
N LEU A 129 -15.51 2.09 -9.95
CA LEU A 129 -16.40 3.12 -9.40
C LEU A 129 -17.58 2.48 -8.67
N PHE A 130 -18.03 3.14 -7.60
CA PHE A 130 -19.25 2.82 -6.85
C PHE A 130 -19.37 1.34 -6.46
N ARG A 131 -18.29 0.73 -5.99
CA ARG A 131 -18.26 -0.63 -5.47
C ARG A 131 -18.66 -0.65 -4.00
N ARG A 132 -19.28 -1.75 -3.57
CA ARG A 132 -19.57 -2.04 -2.16
C ARG A 132 -18.39 -2.70 -1.45
N GLU A 133 -17.50 -3.30 -2.23
CA GLU A 133 -16.25 -3.90 -1.80
C GLU A 133 -15.18 -3.65 -2.86
N THR A 134 -13.96 -3.30 -2.45
CA THR A 134 -12.82 -3.14 -3.36
C THR A 134 -11.51 -3.51 -2.66
N THR A 135 -10.46 -3.73 -3.44
CA THR A 135 -9.12 -3.95 -2.91
C THR A 135 -8.34 -2.65 -2.95
N PHE A 136 -7.77 -2.24 -1.81
CA PHE A 136 -6.93 -1.05 -1.70
C PHE A 136 -5.71 -1.38 -0.84
N LEU A 137 -4.51 -1.06 -1.35
CA LEU A 137 -3.23 -1.32 -0.67
C LEU A 137 -3.03 -2.76 -0.16
N GLY A 138 -3.59 -3.75 -0.85
CA GLY A 138 -3.49 -5.17 -0.45
C GLY A 138 -4.43 -5.58 0.69
N HIS A 139 -5.42 -4.75 1.00
CA HIS A 139 -6.53 -5.03 1.91
C HIS A 139 -7.85 -5.04 1.14
N VAL A 140 -8.81 -5.82 1.62
CA VAL A 140 -10.19 -5.78 1.15
C VAL A 140 -10.96 -4.80 2.01
N VAL A 141 -11.63 -3.86 1.37
CA VAL A 141 -12.35 -2.77 2.02
C VAL A 141 -13.83 -2.92 1.69
N SER A 142 -14.66 -2.97 2.73
CA SER A 142 -16.11 -3.14 2.60
C SER A 142 -16.86 -2.36 3.69
N ALA A 143 -18.19 -2.39 3.66
CA ALA A 143 -19.03 -1.86 4.74
C ALA A 143 -18.76 -2.52 6.10
N GLY A 144 -18.24 -3.76 6.11
CA GLY A 144 -17.82 -4.45 7.34
C GLY A 144 -16.46 -4.00 7.88
N GLY A 145 -15.81 -3.04 7.23
CA GLY A 145 -14.48 -2.55 7.58
C GLY A 145 -13.39 -3.11 6.66
N VAL A 146 -12.16 -3.10 7.18
CA VAL A 146 -10.94 -3.44 6.45
C VAL A 146 -10.44 -4.83 6.85
N SER A 147 -10.42 -5.75 5.91
CA SER A 147 -9.94 -7.13 6.10
C SER A 147 -8.72 -7.43 5.24
N THR A 148 -8.03 -8.52 5.57
CA THR A 148 -6.90 -9.01 4.78
C THR A 148 -7.39 -9.69 3.51
N ASP A 149 -6.62 -9.55 2.43
CA ASP A 149 -6.89 -10.25 1.17
C ASP A 149 -6.86 -11.78 1.40
N PRO A 150 -7.96 -12.51 1.16
CA PRO A 150 -8.02 -13.96 1.34
C PRO A 150 -6.96 -14.73 0.56
N ALA A 151 -6.53 -14.22 -0.61
CA ALA A 151 -5.46 -14.82 -1.39
C ALA A 151 -4.11 -14.72 -0.66
N LYS A 152 -3.88 -13.61 0.07
CA LYS A 152 -2.68 -13.41 0.87
C LYS A 152 -2.69 -14.26 2.15
N ILE A 153 -3.85 -14.40 2.80
CA ILE A 153 -4.01 -15.34 3.91
C ILE A 153 -3.71 -16.77 3.44
N THR A 154 -4.24 -17.16 2.28
CA THR A 154 -4.02 -18.49 1.69
C THR A 154 -2.55 -18.71 1.38
N ALA A 155 -1.87 -17.71 0.79
CA ALA A 155 -0.44 -17.80 0.50
C ALA A 155 0.43 -17.93 1.76
N VAL A 156 0.05 -17.26 2.86
CA VAL A 156 0.72 -17.42 4.16
C VAL A 156 0.43 -18.80 4.75
N ARG A 157 -0.81 -19.28 4.65
CA ARG A 157 -1.23 -20.58 5.17
C ARG A 157 -0.54 -21.75 4.49
N ASP A 158 -0.43 -21.67 3.18
CA ASP A 158 0.14 -22.71 2.34
C ASP A 158 1.66 -22.47 2.13
N TRP A 159 2.24 -21.54 2.90
CA TRP A 159 3.66 -21.20 2.81
C TRP A 159 4.52 -22.39 3.22
N LEU A 160 5.42 -22.80 2.34
CA LEU A 160 6.36 -23.89 2.62
C LEU A 160 7.31 -23.49 3.76
N LEU A 161 7.56 -24.42 4.68
CA LEU A 161 8.47 -24.21 5.80
C LEU A 161 9.81 -23.62 5.30
N PRO A 162 10.21 -22.43 5.80
CA PRO A 162 11.44 -21.77 5.38
C PRO A 162 12.64 -22.69 5.57
N THR A 163 13.37 -22.95 4.50
CA THR A 163 14.54 -23.84 4.53
C THR A 163 15.85 -23.10 4.72
N ASN A 164 15.84 -21.78 4.45
CA ASN A 164 17.00 -20.92 4.53
C ASN A 164 16.64 -19.53 5.09
N VAL A 165 17.67 -18.74 5.37
CA VAL A 165 17.54 -17.40 5.97
C VAL A 165 16.75 -16.42 5.08
N ASN A 166 16.87 -16.53 3.75
CA ASN A 166 16.15 -15.65 2.82
C ASN A 166 14.65 -16.00 2.79
N ASP A 167 14.29 -17.28 2.82
CA ASP A 167 12.91 -17.73 2.94
C ASP A 167 12.29 -17.21 4.25
N LEU A 168 13.04 -17.31 5.35
CA LEU A 168 12.58 -16.86 6.67
C LEU A 168 12.39 -15.34 6.72
N ARG A 169 13.32 -14.56 6.13
CA ARG A 169 13.17 -13.11 5.99
C ARG A 169 11.96 -12.73 5.15
N SER A 170 11.73 -13.46 4.05
CA SER A 170 10.58 -13.22 3.16
C SER A 170 9.26 -13.51 3.86
N PHE A 171 9.18 -14.62 4.58
CA PHE A 171 8.02 -14.98 5.40
C PHE A 171 7.76 -13.93 6.49
N LEU A 172 8.79 -13.56 7.27
CA LEU A 172 8.66 -12.54 8.32
C LEU A 172 8.26 -11.17 7.77
N GLY A 173 8.75 -10.79 6.58
CA GLY A 173 8.32 -9.57 5.91
C GLY A 173 6.83 -9.56 5.59
N LEU A 174 6.32 -10.67 5.02
CA LEU A 174 4.91 -10.83 4.71
C LEU A 174 4.04 -10.89 5.97
N ALA A 175 4.46 -11.66 6.98
CA ALA A 175 3.74 -11.78 8.24
C ALA A 175 3.71 -10.45 9.01
N SER A 176 4.81 -9.69 8.98
CA SER A 176 4.88 -8.36 9.60
C SER A 176 3.96 -7.34 8.94
N TYR A 177 3.71 -7.46 7.63
CA TYR A 177 2.77 -6.60 6.92
C TYR A 177 1.34 -6.75 7.48
N TYR A 178 0.96 -7.96 7.86
CA TYR A 178 -0.37 -8.28 8.40
C TYR A 178 -0.40 -8.42 9.92
N ARG A 179 0.65 -7.98 10.64
CA ARG A 179 0.82 -8.18 12.09
C ARG A 179 -0.36 -7.72 12.94
N TRP A 180 -1.12 -6.72 12.50
CA TRP A 180 -2.23 -6.15 13.28
C TRP A 180 -3.43 -7.10 13.38
N TYR A 181 -3.56 -8.02 12.42
CA TYR A 181 -4.57 -9.08 12.44
C TYR A 181 -4.14 -10.30 13.27
N VAL A 182 -2.91 -10.29 13.81
CA VAL A 182 -2.33 -11.40 14.56
C VAL A 182 -2.09 -10.96 16.00
N GLN A 183 -2.89 -11.49 16.91
CA GLN A 183 -2.72 -11.26 18.34
C GLN A 183 -1.34 -11.76 18.80
N ASP A 184 -0.68 -10.99 19.65
CA ASP A 184 0.65 -11.31 20.19
C ASP A 184 1.73 -11.59 19.13
N PHE A 185 1.60 -10.98 17.93
CA PHE A 185 2.55 -11.15 16.83
C PHE A 185 4.00 -11.00 17.27
N SER A 186 4.32 -9.97 18.06
CA SER A 186 5.69 -9.71 18.52
C SER A 186 6.26 -10.87 19.36
N THR A 187 5.44 -11.49 20.21
CA THR A 187 5.84 -12.65 21.02
C THR A 187 6.10 -13.85 20.13
N ILE A 188 5.21 -14.14 19.18
CA ILE A 188 5.32 -15.29 18.26
C ILE A 188 6.50 -15.10 17.30
N ALA A 189 6.68 -13.90 16.74
CA ALA A 189 7.74 -13.57 15.80
C ALA A 189 9.12 -13.44 16.47
N SER A 190 9.19 -13.22 17.80
CA SER A 190 10.47 -13.06 18.52
C SER A 190 11.40 -14.27 18.34
N VAL A 191 10.83 -15.48 18.38
CA VAL A 191 11.55 -16.74 18.18
C VAL A 191 12.14 -16.80 16.76
N LEU A 192 11.36 -16.39 15.77
CA LEU A 192 11.77 -16.35 14.37
C LEU A 192 12.84 -15.27 14.11
N HIS A 193 12.73 -14.11 14.75
CA HIS A 193 13.73 -13.05 14.68
C HIS A 193 15.05 -13.46 15.33
N HIS A 194 15.02 -14.22 16.43
CA HIS A 194 16.22 -14.80 17.03
C HIS A 194 16.90 -15.80 16.08
N CYS A 195 16.14 -16.63 15.37
CA CYS A 195 16.67 -17.53 14.35
C CYS A 195 17.39 -16.80 13.19
N LEU A 196 16.99 -15.56 12.87
CA LEU A 196 17.70 -14.74 11.87
C LEU A 196 19.06 -14.22 12.34
N GLN A 197 19.27 -14.12 13.66
CA GLN A 197 20.51 -13.61 14.27
C GLN A 197 21.53 -14.74 14.51
N CYS A 198 21.07 -15.96 14.78
CA CYS A 198 21.92 -17.13 15.01
C CYS A 198 22.31 -17.84 13.69
N THR A 199 23.28 -17.28 12.96
CA THR A 199 23.75 -17.74 11.63
C THR A 199 24.51 -19.09 11.60
N LYS A 200 24.46 -19.96 12.63
CA LYS A 200 25.38 -21.12 12.71
C LYS A 200 24.78 -22.52 12.57
N HIS A 201 23.47 -22.76 12.67
CA HIS A 201 22.97 -24.14 12.49
C HIS A 201 21.61 -24.20 11.81
N VAL A 202 21.59 -24.84 10.65
CA VAL A 202 20.41 -25.27 9.88
C VAL A 202 19.48 -26.19 10.70
N ALA A 203 19.96 -26.73 11.83
CA ALA A 203 19.20 -27.61 12.72
C ALA A 203 18.03 -26.92 13.48
N THR A 204 18.05 -25.59 13.64
CA THR A 204 17.03 -24.86 14.42
C THR A 204 15.70 -24.69 13.67
N PHE A 205 15.70 -24.84 12.34
CA PHE A 205 14.49 -24.72 11.51
C PHE A 205 13.47 -25.85 11.72
N LYS A 206 13.85 -26.95 12.40
CA LYS A 206 12.91 -28.02 12.77
C LYS A 206 11.94 -27.64 13.91
N LEU A 207 12.25 -26.59 14.69
CA LEU A 207 11.41 -26.09 15.79
C LEU A 207 10.45 -24.97 15.34
N LEU A 208 10.53 -24.52 14.08
CA LEU A 208 9.64 -23.52 13.48
C LEU A 208 8.15 -23.90 13.27
N PRO A 209 7.73 -25.19 13.22
CA PRO A 209 6.36 -25.52 12.80
C PRO A 209 5.28 -24.86 13.65
N ASP A 210 5.46 -24.76 14.95
CA ASP A 210 4.40 -24.29 15.85
C ASP A 210 4.26 -22.76 15.81
N SER A 211 5.36 -22.01 15.80
CA SER A 211 5.32 -20.54 15.68
C SER A 211 4.80 -20.08 14.31
N ILE A 212 5.14 -20.78 13.22
CA ILE A 212 4.57 -20.49 11.90
C ILE A 212 3.09 -20.84 11.87
N ARG A 213 2.67 -21.98 12.42
CA ARG A 213 1.25 -22.37 12.50
C ARG A 213 0.42 -21.37 13.29
N LEU A 214 0.96 -20.78 14.35
CA LEU A 214 0.28 -19.73 15.12
C LEU A 214 0.10 -18.43 14.34
N LEU A 215 1.06 -18.06 13.48
CA LEU A 215 0.93 -16.91 12.56
C LEU A 215 -0.03 -17.19 11.38
N VAL A 216 -0.26 -18.47 11.08
CA VAL A 216 -1.05 -18.96 9.95
C VAL A 216 -2.49 -19.31 10.34
N ALA A 217 -2.75 -19.61 11.62
CA ALA A 217 -4.06 -20.04 12.08
C ALA A 217 -5.09 -18.93 11.85
N PRO A 218 -6.20 -19.20 11.13
CA PRO A 218 -7.27 -18.23 10.96
C PRO A 218 -7.98 -18.08 12.32
N HIS A 219 -7.55 -17.13 13.12
CA HIS A 219 -8.36 -16.71 14.24
C HIS A 219 -9.50 -15.84 13.70
N ARG A 220 -10.71 -16.28 14.10
CA ARG A 220 -12.06 -15.78 13.83
C ARG A 220 -12.11 -14.38 13.26
N ALA A 221 -12.94 -14.23 12.22
CA ALA A 221 -13.51 -12.97 11.76
C ALA A 221 -13.53 -11.96 12.92
N CYS A 222 -12.78 -10.87 12.76
CA CYS A 222 -12.87 -9.73 13.64
C CYS A 222 -14.26 -9.13 13.41
N SER A 223 -15.28 -9.73 14.03
CA SER A 223 -16.49 -9.03 14.41
C SER A 223 -15.99 -7.92 15.33
N LEU A 224 -15.88 -6.72 14.77
CA LEU A 224 -15.82 -5.46 15.50
C LEU A 224 -17.04 -5.40 16.41
N GLN A 225 -16.92 -6.01 17.58
CA GLN A 225 -17.86 -5.86 18.67
C GLN A 225 -17.04 -5.89 19.96
N TYR A 226 -16.96 -4.70 20.55
CA TYR A 226 -16.49 -4.37 21.90
C TYR A 226 -14.97 -4.30 22.11
N CYS A 227 -14.49 -3.06 22.30
CA CYS A 227 -13.82 -2.63 23.52
C CYS A 227 -13.81 -1.08 23.56
N PHE A 228 -14.97 -0.50 23.90
CA PHE A 228 -15.03 0.69 24.75
C PHE A 228 -15.46 0.18 26.11
N GLU A 229 -14.55 0.21 27.07
CA GLU A 229 -14.78 0.57 28.48
C GLU A 229 -13.54 1.30 28.98
#